data_AF-A0A7W1GSL1-F1
#
_entry.id   AF-A0A7W1GSL1-F1
#
_cell.length_a   1.000
_cell.length_b   1.000
_cell.length_c   1.000
_cell.angle_alpha   90.00
_cell.angle_beta   90.00
_cell.angle_gamma   90.00
#
_symmetry.space_group_name_H-M   'P 1'
#
loop_
_entity.id
_entity.type
_entity.pdbx_description
1 polymer ?
#
loop_
_entity_poly.entity_id
_entity_poly.type
_entity_poly.pdbx_seq_one_letter_code
_entity_poly.pdbx_strand_id
1 'polypeptide(L)'
;LNQYGGLDSTYVPPGWDQWEAIVGGLARPNDPQKFNVNGTVETRVGHQTDILTERAADFLSTHAEQPMFLHLAYTAPHQSKTRTGWVPPLAAPRHEHAFDGLTPPTSPAYNEEDISDKPEPLQMPLLDEAGLAYTQALAEQRAEALLAVDEGVQQLVDALQAAGELDNTFFVFTSDNGYFLGEHRRRLGKHEHYEESSGVPLVIRGPGIPVGSTDAVVGGHDLAPTFLGVAESWGAVQDFVLDGRDLLPLAQDPSQPANRDLLIQAVRPASGGLGYFAVRSEDGWKYVRYANGSAEMYDLNTDPHELDNLAGKEEFAAVEQDLAQRLTAIEACSGDACR
;
A
#
# COMPACT_ATOMS: atom_id res chain seq x y z
N LEU A 1 2.86 8.41 9.17
CA LEU A 1 1.75 9.39 8.94
C LEU A 1 2.29 10.63 8.26
N ASN A 2 1.87 10.92 7.03
CA ASN A 2 2.31 12.12 6.32
C ASN A 2 1.83 13.39 7.04
N GLN A 3 2.73 14.35 7.27
CA GLN A 3 2.42 15.67 7.85
C GLN A 3 1.82 15.61 9.28
N TYR A 4 2.05 14.52 10.00
CA TYR A 4 1.69 14.45 11.41
C TYR A 4 2.32 15.61 12.19
N GLY A 5 1.56 16.17 13.13
CA GLY A 5 2.00 17.30 13.93
C GLY A 5 2.03 18.65 13.22
N GLY A 6 1.47 18.75 12.00
CA GLY A 6 1.38 20.02 11.26
C GLY A 6 0.48 21.07 11.93
N LEU A 7 -0.56 20.63 12.65
CA LEU A 7 -1.42 21.50 13.47
C LEU A 7 -0.94 21.58 14.92
N ASP A 8 -0.66 20.42 15.52
CA ASP A 8 -0.15 20.30 16.88
C ASP A 8 0.88 19.18 16.95
N SER A 9 2.16 19.55 17.04
CA SER A 9 3.27 18.61 17.12
C SER A 9 3.31 17.78 18.40
N THR A 10 2.52 18.15 19.41
CA THR A 10 2.44 17.48 20.72
C THR A 10 1.17 16.66 20.90
N TYR A 11 0.26 16.67 19.93
CA TYR A 11 -0.95 15.85 19.98
C TYR A 11 -0.61 14.37 20.15
N VAL A 12 -1.43 13.61 20.88
CA VAL A 12 -1.33 12.15 20.97
C VAL A 12 -2.72 11.61 20.69
N PRO A 13 -2.92 10.77 19.65
CA PRO A 13 -4.21 10.16 19.40
C PRO A 13 -4.64 9.29 20.59
N PRO A 14 -5.94 9.27 20.94
CA PRO A 14 -6.42 8.39 22.01
C PRO A 14 -6.24 6.91 21.61
N GLY A 15 -6.11 6.04 22.62
CA GLY A 15 -6.04 4.59 22.43
C GLY A 15 -4.63 4.01 22.28
N TRP A 16 -3.58 4.81 22.48
CA TRP A 16 -2.18 4.37 22.43
C TRP A 16 -1.50 4.52 23.79
N ASP A 17 -0.88 3.45 24.29
CA ASP A 17 -0.05 3.47 25.50
C ASP A 17 1.31 4.14 25.25
N GLN A 18 1.86 3.94 24.04
CA GLN A 18 3.08 4.56 23.55
C GLN A 18 2.83 5.10 22.14
N TRP A 19 3.15 6.38 21.93
CA TRP A 19 2.98 7.06 20.66
C TRP A 19 4.28 7.74 20.24
N GLU A 20 4.83 7.27 19.13
CA GLU A 20 6.04 7.81 18.55
C GLU A 20 5.85 8.09 17.06
N ALA A 21 5.83 9.38 16.70
CA ALA A 21 5.49 9.79 15.34
C ALA A 21 6.44 10.88 14.83
N ILE A 22 6.79 10.78 13.56
CA ILE A 22 7.54 11.83 12.84
C ILE A 22 6.67 13.10 12.80
N VAL A 23 7.25 14.23 13.20
CA VAL A 23 6.61 15.54 13.09
C VAL A 23 7.10 16.20 11.81
N GLY A 24 6.22 16.34 10.83
CA GLY A 24 6.54 16.88 9.50
C GLY A 24 6.57 15.82 8.40
N GLY A 25 7.62 15.80 7.59
CA GLY A 25 7.76 14.91 6.43
C GLY A 25 9.17 14.35 6.31
N LEU A 26 9.50 13.80 5.14
CA LEU A 26 10.83 13.24 4.85
C LEU A 26 11.96 14.21 5.21
N ALA A 27 12.97 13.70 5.90
CA ALA A 27 14.18 14.42 6.22
C ALA A 27 15.42 13.58 5.88
N ARG A 28 16.50 14.28 5.46
CA ARG A 28 17.77 13.61 5.10
C ARG A 28 18.42 13.04 6.36
N PRO A 29 19.26 11.99 6.24
CA PRO A 29 19.93 11.38 7.40
C PRO A 29 20.71 12.37 8.28
N ASN A 30 21.28 13.42 7.68
CA ASN A 30 22.09 14.43 8.38
C ASN A 30 21.29 15.66 8.86
N ASP A 31 20.00 15.73 8.52
CA ASP A 31 19.14 16.85 8.91
C ASP A 31 18.50 16.55 10.28
N PRO A 32 18.41 17.52 11.21
CA PRO A 32 17.66 17.35 12.44
C PRO A 32 16.17 17.13 12.15
N GLN A 33 15.64 16.02 12.65
CA GLN A 33 14.25 15.60 12.47
C GLN A 33 13.53 15.64 13.81
N LYS A 34 12.24 15.97 13.78
CA LYS A 34 11.41 16.05 14.97
C LYS A 34 10.52 14.83 15.10
N PHE A 35 10.41 14.32 16.32
CA PHE A 35 9.54 13.23 16.67
C PHE A 35 8.68 13.64 17.86
N ASN A 36 7.39 13.38 17.79
CA ASN A 36 6.53 13.39 18.96
C ASN A 36 6.73 12.05 19.68
N VAL A 37 7.15 12.11 20.93
CA VAL A 37 7.33 10.97 21.83
C VAL A 37 6.40 11.22 23.02
N ASN A 38 5.23 10.58 23.02
CA ASN A 38 4.22 10.69 24.07
C ASN A 38 3.86 12.15 24.44
N GLY A 39 3.70 12.99 23.42
CA GLY A 39 3.36 14.41 23.56
C GLY A 39 4.55 15.35 23.77
N THR A 40 5.76 14.82 23.86
CA THR A 40 6.99 15.63 23.91
C THR A 40 7.68 15.63 22.55
N VAL A 41 8.05 16.81 22.04
CA VAL A 41 8.80 16.90 20.78
C VAL A 41 10.29 16.74 21.04
N GLU A 42 10.85 15.66 20.54
CA GLU A 42 12.28 15.38 20.53
C GLU A 42 12.90 15.69 19.17
N THR A 43 14.19 16.01 19.16
CA THR A 43 14.97 16.15 17.93
C THR A 43 16.04 15.05 17.87
N ARG A 44 16.18 14.42 16.70
CA ARG A 44 17.18 13.39 16.43
C ARG A 44 17.81 13.63 15.06
N VAL A 45 19.04 13.19 14.89
CA VAL A 45 19.74 13.13 13.60
C VAL A 45 20.03 11.66 13.33
N GLY A 46 19.81 11.21 12.09
CA GLY A 46 19.94 9.82 11.69
C GLY A 46 19.01 9.49 10.54
N HIS A 47 19.19 8.31 9.94
CA HIS A 47 18.28 7.83 8.89
C HIS A 47 16.91 7.49 9.51
N GLN A 48 15.84 7.99 8.89
CA GLN A 48 14.50 7.97 9.50
C GLN A 48 13.97 6.54 9.71
N THR A 49 14.20 5.63 8.75
CA THR A 49 13.82 4.21 8.87
C THR A 49 14.59 3.53 9.99
N ASP A 50 15.87 3.85 10.16
CA ASP A 50 16.71 3.26 11.22
C ASP A 50 16.20 3.71 12.60
N ILE A 51 15.94 5.02 12.78
CA ILE A 51 15.41 5.56 14.04
C ILE A 51 14.07 4.91 14.41
N LEU A 52 13.16 4.74 13.44
CA LEU A 52 11.88 4.09 13.66
C LEU A 52 12.03 2.60 14.02
N THR A 53 12.97 1.92 13.37
CA THR A 53 13.29 0.52 13.64
C THR A 53 13.84 0.34 15.05
N GLU A 54 14.81 1.18 15.45
CA GLU A 54 15.39 1.16 16.80
C GLU A 54 14.31 1.31 17.87
N ARG A 55 13.40 2.28 17.71
CA ARG A 55 12.27 2.50 18.64
C ARG A 55 11.33 1.31 18.72
N ALA A 56 11.03 0.70 17.58
CA ALA A 56 10.19 -0.49 17.51
C ALA A 56 10.86 -1.72 18.15
N ALA A 57 12.17 -1.91 17.91
CA ALA A 57 12.94 -2.98 18.54
C ALA A 57 13.04 -2.78 20.06
N ASP A 58 13.24 -1.55 20.53
CA ASP A 58 13.22 -1.20 21.96
C ASP A 58 11.87 -1.53 22.59
N PHE A 59 10.76 -1.18 21.92
CA PHE A 59 9.40 -1.54 22.36
C PHE A 59 9.25 -3.06 22.49
N LEU A 60 9.65 -3.83 21.48
CA LEU A 60 9.55 -5.30 21.51
C LEU A 60 10.43 -5.89 22.62
N SER A 61 11.65 -5.40 22.80
CA SER A 61 12.56 -5.89 23.86
C SER A 61 12.01 -5.71 25.27
N THR A 62 11.06 -4.79 25.46
CA THR A 62 10.49 -4.43 26.76
C THR A 62 9.08 -4.99 26.97
N HIS A 63 8.32 -5.24 25.91
CA HIS A 63 6.90 -5.60 26.00
C HIS A 63 6.54 -6.95 25.39
N ALA A 64 7.45 -7.65 24.70
CA ALA A 64 7.11 -8.86 23.94
C ALA A 64 6.45 -9.97 24.79
N GLU A 65 6.80 -10.09 26.07
CA GLU A 65 6.20 -11.10 26.98
C GLU A 65 4.75 -10.78 27.42
N GLN A 66 4.20 -9.63 27.01
CA GLN A 66 2.81 -9.22 27.27
C GLN A 66 2.04 -9.10 25.94
N PRO A 67 0.70 -9.27 25.94
CA PRO A 67 -0.10 -8.96 24.76
C PRO A 67 0.15 -7.53 24.30
N MET A 68 0.56 -7.37 23.05
CA MET A 68 0.95 -6.07 22.49
C MET A 68 0.38 -5.88 21.09
N PHE A 69 0.30 -4.61 20.68
CA PHE A 69 -0.01 -4.22 19.32
C PHE A 69 0.97 -3.13 18.88
N LEU A 70 1.83 -3.47 17.91
CA LEU A 70 2.80 -2.55 17.32
C LEU A 70 2.41 -2.22 15.89
N HIS A 71 2.16 -0.94 15.62
CA HIS A 71 1.98 -0.42 14.26
C HIS A 71 3.19 0.43 13.86
N LEU A 72 4.05 -0.14 13.02
CA LEU A 72 5.25 0.53 12.51
C LEU A 72 5.05 0.96 11.06
N ALA A 73 4.85 2.26 10.85
CA ALA A 73 4.64 2.83 9.52
C ALA A 73 5.89 3.55 9.02
N TYR A 74 6.73 2.84 8.25
CA TYR A 74 7.87 3.45 7.57
C TYR A 74 7.43 4.50 6.54
N THR A 75 8.29 5.49 6.30
CA THR A 75 8.09 6.45 5.21
C THR A 75 8.84 6.06 3.95
N ALA A 76 9.91 5.27 4.04
CA ALA A 76 10.55 4.70 2.85
C ALA A 76 9.57 3.76 2.12
N PRO A 77 9.58 3.70 0.78
CA PRO A 77 10.43 4.44 -0.16
C PRO A 77 9.71 5.67 -0.75
N HIS A 78 8.94 6.40 0.05
CA HIS A 78 8.15 7.54 -0.41
C HIS A 78 9.03 8.65 -1.00
N GLN A 79 8.50 9.37 -1.99
CA GLN A 79 9.09 10.57 -2.57
C GLN A 79 8.27 11.79 -2.13
N SER A 80 8.91 12.85 -1.65
CA SER A 80 8.18 14.04 -1.16
C SER A 80 8.29 15.24 -2.10
N LYS A 81 7.16 15.90 -2.34
CA LYS A 81 7.15 17.21 -3.03
C LYS A 81 7.43 18.32 -2.04
N THR A 82 8.44 19.14 -2.34
CA THR A 82 8.76 20.36 -1.58
C THR A 82 8.49 21.61 -2.42
N ARG A 83 8.66 22.80 -1.83
CA ARG A 83 8.55 24.07 -2.57
C ARG A 83 9.58 24.21 -3.69
N THR A 84 10.74 23.55 -3.55
CA THR A 84 11.88 23.69 -4.48
C THR A 84 12.03 22.50 -5.43
N GLY A 85 11.16 21.49 -5.33
CA GLY A 85 11.20 20.32 -6.20
C GLY A 85 10.85 19.02 -5.48
N TRP A 86 11.03 17.90 -6.17
CA TRP A 86 10.87 16.57 -5.60
C TRP A 86 12.13 16.18 -4.83
N VAL A 87 11.94 15.66 -3.62
CA VAL A 87 12.96 14.98 -2.83
C VAL A 87 12.81 13.49 -3.13
N PRO A 88 13.84 12.82 -3.67
CA PRO A 88 13.80 11.40 -4.00
C PRO A 88 13.54 10.55 -2.75
N PRO A 89 13.17 9.28 -2.91
CA PRO A 89 13.32 8.29 -1.83
C PRO A 89 14.73 8.40 -1.25
N LEU A 90 14.82 8.40 0.08
CA LEU A 90 16.08 8.59 0.78
C LEU A 90 16.56 7.23 1.26
N ALA A 91 17.66 6.74 0.68
CA ALA A 91 18.35 5.56 1.14
C ALA A 91 19.09 5.83 2.46
N ALA A 92 19.33 4.76 3.23
CA ALA A 92 20.33 4.84 4.28
C ALA A 92 21.71 5.06 3.63
N PRO A 93 22.62 5.84 4.23
CA PRO A 93 23.94 6.11 3.63
C PRO A 93 24.74 4.84 3.28
N ARG A 94 24.50 3.72 3.96
CA ARG A 94 25.12 2.41 3.70
C ARG A 94 24.61 1.71 2.43
N HIS A 95 23.47 2.16 1.90
CA HIS A 95 22.75 1.56 0.78
C HIS A 95 22.71 2.46 -0.46
N GLU A 96 23.27 3.68 -0.38
CA GLU A 96 23.46 4.53 -1.55
C GLU A 96 24.28 3.76 -2.60
N HIS A 97 23.82 3.78 -3.85
CA HIS A 97 24.43 3.10 -4.99
C HIS A 97 24.37 1.56 -4.96
N ALA A 98 23.63 0.95 -4.03
CA ALA A 98 23.47 -0.49 -3.97
C ALA A 98 22.75 -1.06 -5.21
N PHE A 99 21.99 -0.23 -5.92
CA PHE A 99 21.23 -0.62 -7.10
C PHE A 99 21.53 0.25 -8.34
N ASP A 100 22.69 0.91 -8.42
CA ASP A 100 23.10 1.65 -9.62
C ASP A 100 22.96 0.76 -10.89
N GLY A 101 22.18 1.24 -11.86
CA GLY A 101 21.90 0.51 -13.10
C GLY A 101 20.72 -0.46 -13.03
N LEU A 102 19.93 -0.47 -11.95
CA LEU A 102 18.69 -1.23 -11.86
C LEU A 102 17.72 -0.75 -12.95
N THR A 103 17.28 -1.67 -13.80
CA THR A 103 16.24 -1.37 -14.77
C THR A 103 14.87 -1.31 -14.08
N PRO A 104 14.00 -0.33 -14.42
CA PRO A 104 12.62 -0.30 -13.93
C PRO A 104 11.86 -1.55 -14.41
N PRO A 105 10.67 -1.84 -13.84
CA PRO A 105 9.87 -2.98 -14.25
C PRO A 105 9.72 -3.06 -15.77
N THR A 106 9.92 -4.25 -16.34
CA THR A 106 9.95 -4.50 -17.79
C THR A 106 8.63 -5.06 -18.31
N SER A 107 7.52 -4.80 -17.61
CA SER A 107 6.21 -5.27 -18.06
C SER A 107 5.84 -4.65 -19.42
N PRO A 108 4.95 -5.28 -20.20
CA PRO A 108 4.38 -4.67 -21.40
C PRO A 108 3.71 -3.31 -21.16
N ALA A 109 3.24 -3.04 -19.93
CA ALA A 109 2.68 -1.74 -19.56
C ALA A 109 3.76 -0.65 -19.45
N TYR A 110 5.03 -1.01 -19.20
CA TYR A 110 6.12 -0.05 -19.12
C TYR A 110 6.30 0.72 -20.43
N ASN A 111 6.06 2.03 -20.37
CA ASN A 111 6.03 2.89 -21.55
C ASN A 111 5.16 2.32 -22.69
N GLU A 112 4.01 1.75 -22.32
CA GLU A 112 3.04 1.05 -23.18
C GLU A 112 2.96 1.62 -24.61
N GLU A 113 3.10 0.76 -25.61
CA GLU A 113 3.26 1.15 -27.02
C GLU A 113 2.04 1.86 -27.58
N ASP A 114 0.84 1.40 -27.22
CA ASP A 114 -0.44 1.98 -27.63
C ASP A 114 -1.32 2.17 -26.40
N ILE A 115 -1.88 3.38 -26.25
CA ILE A 115 -2.84 3.71 -25.20
C ILE A 115 -4.06 4.42 -25.79
N SER A 116 -4.27 4.29 -27.10
CA SER A 116 -5.33 4.98 -27.83
C SER A 116 -6.73 4.48 -27.46
N ASP A 117 -6.81 3.31 -26.84
CA ASP A 117 -7.98 2.65 -26.26
C ASP A 117 -8.36 3.19 -24.86
N LYS A 118 -7.42 3.83 -24.16
CA LYS A 118 -7.66 4.48 -22.86
C LYS A 118 -8.47 5.78 -23.03
N PRO A 119 -9.27 6.21 -22.03
CA PRO A 119 -9.94 7.51 -22.07
C PRO A 119 -8.99 8.67 -22.39
N GLU A 120 -9.40 9.59 -23.26
CA GLU A 120 -8.54 10.67 -23.80
C GLU A 120 -7.75 11.44 -22.72
N PRO A 121 -8.33 11.82 -21.56
CA PRO A 121 -7.56 12.54 -20.53
C PRO A 121 -6.44 11.73 -19.86
N LEU A 122 -6.39 10.41 -20.07
CA LEU A 122 -5.36 9.52 -19.55
C LEU A 122 -4.27 9.23 -20.59
N GLN A 123 -4.50 9.60 -21.85
CA GLN A 123 -3.54 9.40 -22.93
C GLN A 123 -2.36 10.37 -22.80
N MET A 124 -1.16 9.81 -22.63
CA MET A 124 0.09 10.54 -22.49
C MET A 124 1.06 10.23 -23.64
N PRO A 125 1.97 11.14 -24.01
CA PRO A 125 3.04 10.82 -24.96
C PRO A 125 3.93 9.72 -24.38
N LEU A 126 4.61 8.96 -25.27
CA LEU A 126 5.69 8.07 -24.89
C LEU A 126 6.72 8.80 -24.01
N LEU A 127 7.27 8.08 -23.05
CA LEU A 127 8.41 8.54 -22.28
C LEU A 127 9.59 8.77 -23.23
N ASP A 128 10.08 10.01 -23.23
CA ASP A 128 11.32 10.37 -23.91
C ASP A 128 12.54 9.90 -23.10
N GLU A 129 13.74 10.12 -23.62
CA GLU A 129 14.99 9.73 -22.95
C GLU A 129 15.08 10.25 -21.51
N ALA A 130 14.60 11.48 -21.26
CA ALA A 130 14.57 12.05 -19.92
C ALA A 130 13.54 11.36 -19.01
N GLY A 131 12.36 11.00 -19.53
CA GLY A 131 11.35 10.22 -18.82
C GLY A 131 11.85 8.83 -18.45
N LEU A 132 12.50 8.13 -19.39
CA LEU A 132 13.08 6.81 -19.16
C LEU A 132 14.19 6.87 -18.09
N ALA A 133 15.13 7.80 -18.23
CA ALA A 133 16.19 8.01 -17.25
C ALA A 133 15.64 8.37 -15.86
N TYR A 134 14.56 9.16 -15.80
CA TYR A 134 13.89 9.49 -14.54
C TYR A 134 13.28 8.26 -13.88
N THR A 135 12.55 7.44 -14.63
CA THR A 135 11.93 6.22 -14.09
C THR A 135 12.96 5.21 -13.60
N GLN A 136 14.09 5.09 -14.31
CA GLN A 136 15.20 4.24 -13.90
C GLN A 136 15.80 4.73 -12.59
N ALA A 137 16.18 6.01 -12.51
CA ALA A 137 16.74 6.58 -11.28
C ALA A 137 15.77 6.46 -10.10
N LEU A 138 14.46 6.58 -10.33
CA LEU A 138 13.46 6.41 -9.30
C LEU A 138 13.34 4.95 -8.84
N ALA A 139 13.43 3.98 -9.75
CA ALA A 139 13.47 2.56 -9.41
C ALA A 139 14.69 2.22 -8.53
N GLU A 140 15.88 2.69 -8.93
CA GLU A 140 17.13 2.56 -8.17
C GLU A 140 16.96 3.12 -6.74
N GLN A 141 16.58 4.38 -6.62
CA GLN A 141 16.41 5.06 -5.32
C GLN A 141 15.37 4.40 -4.42
N ARG A 142 14.27 3.90 -5.00
CA ARG A 142 13.23 3.18 -4.22
C ARG A 142 13.77 1.86 -3.69
N ALA A 143 14.48 1.08 -4.52
CA ALA A 143 15.08 -0.18 -4.11
C ALA A 143 16.13 0.02 -3.01
N GLU A 144 16.99 1.04 -3.13
CA GLU A 144 17.99 1.38 -2.12
C GLU A 144 17.35 1.80 -0.79
N ALA A 145 16.27 2.60 -0.84
CA ALA A 145 15.53 3.00 0.36
C ALA A 145 14.84 1.81 1.05
N LEU A 146 14.42 0.80 0.28
CA LEU A 146 13.79 -0.40 0.83
C LEU A 146 14.76 -1.32 1.56
N LEU A 147 16.07 -1.29 1.28
CA LEU A 147 17.05 -2.12 2.00
C LEU A 147 17.07 -1.83 3.51
N ALA A 148 16.87 -0.58 3.91
CA ALA A 148 16.76 -0.23 5.33
C ALA A 148 15.44 -0.74 5.97
N VAL A 149 14.38 -0.89 5.17
CA VAL A 149 13.11 -1.48 5.62
C VAL A 149 13.28 -2.98 5.80
N ASP A 150 13.94 -3.65 4.85
CA ASP A 150 14.26 -5.08 4.91
C ASP A 150 15.10 -5.42 6.16
N GLU A 151 16.18 -4.68 6.39
CA GLU A 151 16.99 -4.80 7.62
C GLU A 151 16.17 -4.50 8.88
N GLY A 152 15.22 -3.56 8.79
CA GLY A 152 14.32 -3.23 9.89
C GLY A 152 13.39 -4.39 10.24
N VAL A 153 12.79 -5.03 9.23
CA VAL A 153 11.98 -6.24 9.41
C VAL A 153 12.82 -7.35 10.07
N GLN A 154 14.05 -7.59 9.60
CA GLN A 154 14.96 -8.56 10.21
C GLN A 154 15.20 -8.25 11.70
N GLN A 155 15.46 -6.99 12.05
CA GLN A 155 15.67 -6.59 13.45
C GLN A 155 14.46 -6.85 14.34
N LEU A 156 13.23 -6.62 13.86
CA LEU A 156 12.02 -6.91 14.62
C LEU A 156 11.82 -8.42 14.83
N VAL A 157 12.08 -9.21 13.78
CA VAL A 157 12.03 -10.68 13.85
C VAL A 157 13.07 -11.19 14.86
N ASP A 158 14.29 -10.68 14.82
CA ASP A 158 15.36 -11.04 15.75
C ASP A 158 15.01 -10.65 17.19
N ALA A 159 14.40 -9.48 17.41
CA ALA A 159 13.96 -9.03 18.72
C ALA A 159 12.88 -9.96 19.31
N LEU A 160 11.87 -10.32 18.52
CA LEU A 160 10.85 -11.29 18.92
C LEU A 160 11.43 -12.68 19.17
N GLN A 161 12.38 -13.12 18.34
CA GLN A 161 13.05 -14.41 18.51
C GLN A 161 13.89 -14.44 19.78
N ALA A 162 14.62 -13.37 20.09
CA ALA A 162 15.40 -13.24 21.31
C ALA A 162 14.52 -13.23 22.57
N ALA A 163 13.32 -12.64 22.48
CA ALA A 163 12.31 -12.69 23.55
C ALA A 163 11.60 -14.05 23.66
N GLY A 164 11.75 -14.94 22.66
CA GLY A 164 11.03 -16.21 22.61
C GLY A 164 9.56 -16.10 22.19
N GLU A 165 9.14 -14.94 21.71
CA GLU A 165 7.74 -14.59 21.42
C GLU A 165 7.43 -14.56 19.92
N LEU A 166 8.42 -14.83 19.06
CA LEU A 166 8.23 -14.87 17.62
C LEU A 166 7.10 -15.83 17.23
N ASP A 167 7.08 -17.07 17.71
CA ASP A 167 6.04 -18.06 17.38
C ASP A 167 4.66 -17.76 17.96
N ASN A 168 4.58 -16.82 18.92
CA ASN A 168 3.34 -16.36 19.55
C ASN A 168 2.85 -15.02 18.96
N THR A 169 3.55 -14.48 17.96
CA THR A 169 3.26 -13.15 17.39
C THR A 169 2.72 -13.27 15.96
N PHE A 170 1.60 -12.58 15.70
CA PHE A 170 1.17 -12.28 14.34
C PHE A 170 1.96 -11.10 13.78
N PHE A 171 2.65 -11.31 12.66
CA PHE A 171 3.40 -10.32 11.91
C PHE A 171 2.69 -10.07 10.58
N VAL A 172 2.33 -8.81 10.31
CA VAL A 172 1.68 -8.40 9.06
C VAL A 172 2.51 -7.34 8.38
N PHE A 173 2.91 -7.60 7.14
CA PHE A 173 3.66 -6.66 6.30
C PHE A 173 2.83 -6.28 5.07
N THR A 174 2.70 -4.99 4.80
CA THR A 174 1.98 -4.47 3.64
C THR A 174 2.42 -3.04 3.28
N SER A 175 1.81 -2.47 2.24
CA SER A 175 2.02 -1.08 1.79
C SER A 175 0.69 -0.31 1.81
N ASP A 176 0.77 1.02 1.91
CA ASP A 176 -0.41 1.90 1.85
C ASP A 176 -1.08 1.89 0.46
N ASN A 177 -0.28 1.69 -0.58
CA ASN A 177 -0.65 1.68 -2.00
C ASN A 177 0.53 1.18 -2.84
N GLY A 178 0.27 0.90 -4.11
CA GLY A 178 1.27 0.68 -5.14
C GLY A 178 1.95 1.98 -5.61
N TYR A 179 2.72 1.88 -6.69
CA TYR A 179 3.43 3.00 -7.29
C TYR A 179 3.82 2.73 -8.75
N PHE A 180 3.54 3.69 -9.65
CA PHE A 180 4.01 3.65 -11.03
C PHE A 180 5.50 3.96 -11.14
N LEU A 181 6.18 3.22 -12.00
CA LEU A 181 7.58 3.38 -12.39
C LEU A 181 7.76 3.49 -13.91
N GLY A 182 6.71 3.84 -14.65
CA GLY A 182 6.73 4.03 -16.11
C GLY A 182 5.59 3.32 -16.83
N GLU A 183 4.89 2.43 -16.12
CA GLU A 183 3.72 1.71 -16.61
C GLU A 183 2.62 2.68 -17.02
N HIS A 184 1.92 2.38 -18.11
CA HIS A 184 0.90 3.24 -18.72
C HIS A 184 1.40 4.68 -18.98
N ARG A 185 2.71 4.79 -19.27
CA ARG A 185 3.46 6.05 -19.47
C ARG A 185 3.44 6.99 -18.26
N ARG A 186 3.10 6.48 -17.07
CA ARG A 186 3.13 7.21 -15.81
C ARG A 186 4.54 7.17 -15.23
N ARG A 187 5.25 8.31 -15.30
CA ARG A 187 6.62 8.43 -14.74
C ARG A 187 6.70 8.17 -13.23
N LEU A 188 5.61 8.43 -12.52
CA LEU A 188 5.48 8.32 -11.06
C LEU A 188 4.00 8.42 -10.68
N GLY A 189 3.66 7.96 -9.47
CA GLY A 189 2.35 8.23 -8.88
C GLY A 189 1.63 6.98 -8.42
N LYS A 190 0.38 7.16 -7.98
CA LYS A 190 -0.44 6.13 -7.32
C LYS A 190 -1.94 6.51 -7.28
N HIS A 191 -2.42 7.25 -8.27
CA HIS A 191 -3.76 7.86 -8.22
C HIS A 191 -4.72 7.25 -9.24
N GLU A 192 -4.30 6.18 -9.91
CA GLU A 192 -5.01 5.47 -10.95
C GLU A 192 -5.32 4.04 -10.47
N HIS A 193 -6.25 3.36 -11.14
CA HIS A 193 -6.82 2.07 -10.69
C HIS A 193 -5.98 0.84 -11.06
N TYR A 194 -4.99 1.00 -11.94
CA TYR A 194 -4.14 -0.07 -12.44
C TYR A 194 -3.47 -0.85 -11.31
N GLU A 195 -3.13 -2.12 -11.55
CA GLU A 195 -2.56 -3.04 -10.55
C GLU A 195 -1.24 -2.50 -9.97
N GLU A 196 -0.45 -1.73 -10.73
CA GLU A 196 0.77 -1.11 -10.21
C GLU A 196 0.50 -0.08 -9.11
N SER A 197 -0.69 0.52 -9.08
CA SER A 197 -1.08 1.58 -8.15
C SER A 197 -1.97 1.05 -7.01
N SER A 198 -2.82 0.09 -7.30
CA SER A 198 -3.77 -0.49 -6.35
C SER A 198 -3.28 -1.78 -5.69
N GLY A 199 -2.49 -2.59 -6.39
CA GLY A 199 -1.89 -3.82 -5.89
C GLY A 199 -0.75 -3.55 -4.93
N VAL A 200 -0.78 -4.21 -3.76
CA VAL A 200 0.25 -4.10 -2.72
C VAL A 200 0.64 -5.47 -2.18
N PRO A 201 1.88 -5.64 -1.69
CA PRO A 201 2.22 -6.86 -0.98
C PRO A 201 1.36 -6.98 0.29
N LEU A 202 0.95 -8.20 0.62
CA LEU A 202 0.40 -8.55 1.92
C LEU A 202 1.01 -9.88 2.36
N VAL A 203 1.75 -9.86 3.46
CA VAL A 203 2.31 -11.05 4.09
C VAL A 203 1.79 -11.12 5.51
N ILE A 204 1.20 -12.26 5.88
CA ILE A 204 0.71 -12.55 7.23
C ILE A 204 1.43 -13.80 7.73
N ARG A 205 2.06 -13.72 8.90
CA ARG A 205 2.76 -14.82 9.55
C ARG A 205 2.37 -14.88 11.02
N GLY A 206 2.06 -16.04 11.56
CA GLY A 206 1.71 -16.15 12.98
C GLY A 206 1.21 -17.54 13.36
N PRO A 207 0.80 -17.71 14.63
CA PRO A 207 0.22 -18.96 15.13
C PRO A 207 -0.88 -19.50 14.20
N GLY A 208 -0.76 -20.77 13.78
CA GLY A 208 -1.77 -21.45 12.99
C GLY A 208 -1.83 -21.07 11.50
N ILE A 209 -0.96 -20.17 11.02
CA ILE A 209 -0.89 -19.82 9.59
C ILE A 209 0.12 -20.74 8.89
N PRO A 210 -0.30 -21.56 7.91
CA PRO A 210 0.60 -22.42 7.16
C PRO A 210 1.47 -21.62 6.17
N VAL A 211 2.58 -22.20 5.74
CA VAL A 211 3.35 -21.68 4.59
C VAL A 211 2.52 -21.88 3.32
N GLY A 212 2.28 -20.80 2.58
CA GLY A 212 1.54 -20.83 1.32
C GLY A 212 1.28 -19.43 0.76
N SER A 213 0.49 -19.39 -0.30
CA SER A 213 -0.01 -18.16 -0.94
C SER A 213 -1.40 -18.41 -1.50
N THR A 214 -2.14 -17.33 -1.75
CA THR A 214 -3.45 -17.35 -2.38
C THR A 214 -3.58 -16.15 -3.31
N ASP A 215 -4.33 -16.31 -4.42
CA ASP A 215 -4.67 -15.23 -5.35
C ASP A 215 -6.02 -14.58 -4.99
N ALA A 216 -6.58 -14.94 -3.83
CA ALA A 216 -7.83 -14.40 -3.33
C ALA A 216 -7.77 -12.86 -3.20
N VAL A 217 -8.82 -12.20 -3.69
CA VAL A 217 -8.87 -10.74 -3.77
C VAL A 217 -9.16 -10.14 -2.37
N VAL A 218 -8.20 -9.41 -1.83
CA VAL A 218 -8.26 -8.77 -0.50
C VAL A 218 -7.84 -7.31 -0.53
N GLY A 219 -8.30 -6.51 0.44
CA GLY A 219 -8.06 -5.07 0.50
C GLY A 219 -7.52 -4.61 1.84
N GLY A 220 -6.86 -3.45 1.87
CA GLY A 220 -6.28 -2.91 3.11
C GLY A 220 -7.30 -2.64 4.23
N HIS A 221 -8.58 -2.45 3.90
CA HIS A 221 -9.66 -2.27 4.87
C HIS A 221 -10.00 -3.54 5.66
N ASP A 222 -9.49 -4.71 5.22
CA ASP A 222 -9.62 -5.99 5.92
C ASP A 222 -8.66 -6.13 7.11
N LEU A 223 -7.62 -5.31 7.18
CA LEU A 223 -6.61 -5.41 8.24
C LEU A 223 -7.19 -5.06 9.61
N ALA A 224 -8.05 -4.04 9.69
CA ALA A 224 -8.71 -3.67 10.93
C ALA A 224 -9.54 -4.81 11.54
N PRO A 225 -10.52 -5.43 10.82
CA PRO A 225 -11.24 -6.59 11.35
C PRO A 225 -10.33 -7.80 11.58
N THR A 226 -9.26 -7.99 10.81
CA THR A 226 -8.28 -9.07 11.05
C THR A 226 -7.55 -8.88 12.39
N PHE A 227 -7.10 -7.67 12.70
CA PHE A 227 -6.45 -7.38 13.99
C PHE A 227 -7.43 -7.53 15.16
N LEU A 228 -8.70 -7.16 14.95
CA LEU A 228 -9.75 -7.44 15.92
C LEU A 228 -9.98 -8.94 16.09
N GLY A 229 -10.02 -9.72 15.02
CA GLY A 229 -10.11 -11.19 15.08
C GLY A 229 -8.98 -11.82 15.91
N VAL A 230 -7.75 -11.31 15.77
CA VAL A 230 -6.61 -11.69 16.64
C VAL A 230 -6.91 -11.32 18.10
N ALA A 231 -7.34 -10.09 18.39
CA ALA A 231 -7.63 -9.65 19.76
C ALA A 231 -8.84 -10.37 20.39
N GLU A 232 -9.87 -10.70 19.61
CA GLU A 232 -11.05 -11.48 20.02
C GLU A 232 -10.65 -12.93 20.35
N SER A 233 -9.68 -13.49 19.63
CA SER A 233 -9.06 -14.77 20.00
C SER A 233 -8.40 -14.75 21.38
N TRP A 234 -8.11 -13.54 21.91
CA TRP A 234 -7.62 -13.29 23.26
C TRP A 234 -8.69 -12.76 24.23
N GLY A 235 -9.96 -12.72 23.82
CA GLY A 235 -11.10 -12.36 24.67
C GLY A 235 -11.56 -10.91 24.60
N ALA A 236 -11.08 -10.11 23.64
CA ALA A 236 -11.65 -8.79 23.36
C ALA A 236 -13.07 -8.90 22.77
N VAL A 237 -13.89 -7.86 22.93
CA VAL A 237 -15.22 -7.75 22.30
C VAL A 237 -15.38 -6.33 21.79
N GLN A 238 -15.86 -6.16 20.55
CA GLN A 238 -16.15 -4.85 19.95
C GLN A 238 -17.55 -4.82 19.33
N ASP A 239 -18.15 -3.63 19.23
CA ASP A 239 -19.52 -3.42 18.73
C ASP A 239 -19.59 -2.53 17.47
N PHE A 240 -18.45 -2.25 16.82
CA PHE A 240 -18.40 -1.42 15.61
C PHE A 240 -18.56 -2.25 14.33
N VAL A 241 -19.24 -1.68 13.34
CA VAL A 241 -19.35 -2.27 12.00
C VAL A 241 -18.20 -1.76 11.13
N LEU A 242 -17.38 -2.69 10.63
CA LEU A 242 -16.30 -2.42 9.67
C LEU A 242 -16.70 -2.91 8.28
N ASP A 243 -16.21 -2.23 7.25
CA ASP A 243 -16.44 -2.59 5.85
C ASP A 243 -15.64 -3.84 5.42
N GLY A 244 -14.52 -4.12 6.10
CA GLY A 244 -13.64 -5.24 5.78
C GLY A 244 -14.08 -6.57 6.37
N ARG A 245 -13.39 -7.64 5.94
CA ARG A 245 -13.54 -9.01 6.44
C ARG A 245 -12.30 -9.42 7.23
N ASP A 246 -12.50 -10.24 8.27
CA ASP A 246 -11.39 -10.90 8.95
C ASP A 246 -10.69 -11.87 7.98
N LEU A 247 -9.40 -11.67 7.76
CA LEU A 247 -8.57 -12.49 6.87
C LEU A 247 -8.00 -13.73 7.57
N LEU A 248 -8.11 -13.89 8.90
CA LEU A 248 -7.56 -15.05 9.60
C LEU A 248 -8.06 -16.39 9.04
N PRO A 249 -9.37 -16.59 8.74
CA PRO A 249 -9.82 -17.84 8.13
C PRO A 249 -9.15 -18.12 6.78
N LEU A 250 -9.01 -17.09 5.94
CA LEU A 250 -8.33 -17.19 4.64
C LEU A 250 -6.82 -17.46 4.80
N ALA A 251 -6.17 -16.82 5.78
CA ALA A 251 -4.76 -17.02 6.06
C ALA A 251 -4.47 -18.44 6.61
N GLN A 252 -5.40 -19.02 7.37
CA GLN A 252 -5.30 -20.37 7.91
C GLN A 252 -5.60 -21.45 6.86
N ASP A 253 -6.46 -21.15 5.89
CA ASP A 253 -6.80 -22.02 4.77
C ASP A 253 -6.78 -21.24 3.44
N PRO A 254 -5.59 -21.06 2.82
CA PRO A 254 -5.43 -20.26 1.61
C PRO A 254 -6.12 -20.86 0.37
N SER A 255 -6.68 -22.06 0.48
CA SER A 255 -7.47 -22.68 -0.59
C SER A 255 -8.89 -22.14 -0.70
N GLN A 256 -9.36 -21.39 0.31
CA GLN A 256 -10.69 -20.80 0.30
C GLN A 256 -10.73 -19.56 -0.62
N PRO A 257 -11.79 -19.40 -1.43
CA PRO A 257 -12.03 -18.16 -2.15
C PRO A 257 -12.40 -17.04 -1.16
N ALA A 258 -12.11 -15.78 -1.54
CA ALA A 258 -12.56 -14.61 -0.80
C ALA A 258 -14.08 -14.39 -0.92
N ASN A 259 -14.72 -14.90 -1.98
CA ASN A 259 -16.16 -14.76 -2.27
C ASN A 259 -16.62 -13.29 -2.24
N ARG A 260 -15.89 -12.41 -2.93
CA ARG A 260 -16.26 -10.98 -3.05
C ARG A 260 -15.54 -10.24 -4.17
N ASP A 261 -16.15 -9.12 -4.53
CA ASP A 261 -15.51 -8.07 -5.30
C ASP A 261 -14.98 -6.97 -4.37
N LEU A 262 -14.00 -6.20 -4.84
CA LEU A 262 -13.47 -5.03 -4.15
C LEU A 262 -13.77 -3.73 -4.89
N LEU A 263 -14.09 -2.70 -4.11
CA LEU A 263 -14.19 -1.33 -4.59
C LEU A 263 -12.82 -0.66 -4.55
N ILE A 264 -12.39 -0.10 -5.68
CA ILE A 264 -11.26 0.81 -5.79
C ILE A 264 -11.82 2.17 -6.22
N GLN A 265 -11.46 3.26 -5.53
CA GLN A 265 -12.02 4.58 -5.83
C GLN A 265 -11.03 5.72 -5.63
N ALA A 266 -11.16 6.74 -6.48
CA ALA A 266 -10.53 8.03 -6.30
C ALA A 266 -11.52 9.13 -6.74
N VAL A 267 -12.28 9.70 -5.80
CA VAL A 267 -13.36 10.65 -6.13
C VAL A 267 -12.84 12.03 -6.54
N ARG A 268 -11.75 12.48 -5.92
CA ARG A 268 -11.09 13.78 -6.18
C ARG A 268 -9.58 13.59 -6.18
N PRO A 269 -8.99 13.00 -7.23
CA PRO A 269 -7.55 12.77 -7.26
C PRO A 269 -6.81 14.11 -7.16
N ALA A 270 -5.99 14.25 -6.13
CA ALA A 270 -5.26 15.50 -5.82
C ALA A 270 -4.28 15.92 -6.94
N SER A 271 -3.94 15.00 -7.85
CA SER A 271 -3.06 15.17 -9.00
C SER A 271 -3.74 15.76 -10.24
N GLY A 272 -5.06 16.00 -10.22
CA GLY A 272 -5.80 16.49 -11.40
C GLY A 272 -6.22 15.40 -12.39
N GLY A 273 -6.20 14.13 -11.97
CA GLY A 273 -6.71 13.00 -12.76
C GLY A 273 -8.24 12.97 -12.86
N LEU A 274 -8.76 12.05 -13.66
CA LEU A 274 -10.19 11.76 -13.70
C LEU A 274 -10.56 10.95 -12.45
N GLY A 275 -11.54 11.43 -11.69
CA GLY A 275 -12.09 10.64 -10.60
C GLY A 275 -12.78 9.39 -11.14
N TYR A 276 -12.74 8.29 -10.37
CA TYR A 276 -13.31 7.01 -10.78
C TYR A 276 -13.81 6.19 -9.60
N PHE A 277 -14.68 5.24 -9.93
CA PHE A 277 -15.00 4.06 -9.12
C PHE A 277 -14.73 2.82 -9.97
N ALA A 278 -14.18 1.78 -9.37
CA ALA A 278 -13.83 0.55 -10.04
C ALA A 278 -14.18 -0.66 -9.18
N VAL A 279 -14.58 -1.74 -9.84
CA VAL A 279 -14.78 -3.04 -9.22
C VAL A 279 -13.65 -3.96 -9.70
N ARG A 280 -12.94 -4.57 -8.74
CA ARG A 280 -12.00 -5.67 -8.96
C ARG A 280 -12.71 -6.94 -8.49
N SER A 281 -13.15 -7.77 -9.43
CA SER A 281 -13.94 -8.94 -9.10
C SER A 281 -13.09 -10.16 -8.80
N GLU A 282 -13.61 -11.09 -8.01
CA GLU A 282 -12.89 -12.33 -7.70
C GLU A 282 -12.64 -13.21 -8.93
N ASP A 283 -13.55 -13.19 -9.91
CA ASP A 283 -13.43 -13.94 -11.16
C ASP A 283 -12.41 -13.35 -12.16
N GLY A 284 -11.62 -12.37 -11.72
CA GLY A 284 -10.47 -11.85 -12.47
C GLY A 284 -10.77 -10.68 -13.38
N TRP A 285 -11.95 -10.07 -13.29
CA TRP A 285 -12.27 -8.87 -14.06
C TRP A 285 -11.98 -7.59 -13.28
N LYS A 286 -11.75 -6.51 -14.04
CA LYS A 286 -11.76 -5.15 -13.54
C LYS A 286 -12.64 -4.28 -14.44
N TYR A 287 -13.54 -3.53 -13.84
CA TYR A 287 -14.35 -2.52 -14.55
C TYR A 287 -14.23 -1.18 -13.83
N VAL A 288 -14.02 -0.12 -14.61
CA VAL A 288 -13.76 1.23 -14.14
C VAL A 288 -14.76 2.18 -14.78
N ARG A 289 -15.42 2.99 -13.96
CA ARG A 289 -16.29 4.07 -14.40
C ARG A 289 -15.71 5.42 -13.97
N TYR A 290 -15.38 6.25 -14.96
CA TYR A 290 -14.86 7.59 -14.73
C TYR A 290 -15.97 8.62 -14.54
N ALA A 291 -15.63 9.71 -13.84
CA ALA A 291 -16.53 10.83 -13.57
C ALA A 291 -17.06 11.54 -14.84
N ASN A 292 -16.35 11.42 -15.97
CA ASN A 292 -16.78 11.95 -17.26
C ASN A 292 -17.70 10.97 -18.04
N GLY A 293 -17.99 9.79 -17.49
CA GLY A 293 -18.81 8.75 -18.11
C GLY A 293 -18.07 7.78 -19.02
N SER A 294 -16.77 7.98 -19.27
CA SER A 294 -15.93 6.96 -19.92
C SER A 294 -15.68 5.77 -19.01
N ALA A 295 -15.28 4.64 -19.59
CA ALA A 295 -15.01 3.42 -18.86
C ALA A 295 -13.78 2.69 -19.40
N GLU A 296 -13.19 1.90 -18.52
CA GLU A 296 -12.20 0.87 -18.88
C GLU A 296 -12.66 -0.49 -18.34
N MET A 297 -12.33 -1.58 -19.04
CA MET A 297 -12.64 -2.94 -18.62
C MET A 297 -11.55 -3.92 -19.04
N TYR A 298 -11.11 -4.79 -18.13
CA TYR A 298 -10.01 -5.74 -18.35
C TYR A 298 -10.34 -7.13 -17.80
N ASP A 299 -9.94 -8.17 -18.52
CA ASP A 299 -9.86 -9.55 -18.02
C ASP A 299 -8.42 -9.82 -17.56
N LEU A 300 -8.16 -9.67 -16.26
CA LEU A 300 -6.82 -9.75 -15.68
C LEU A 300 -6.24 -11.16 -15.69
N ASN A 301 -7.06 -12.19 -15.96
CA ASN A 301 -6.54 -13.54 -16.17
C ASN A 301 -5.77 -13.66 -17.49
N THR A 302 -6.14 -12.86 -18.49
CA THR A 302 -5.53 -12.86 -19.83
C THR A 302 -4.71 -11.61 -20.12
N ASP A 303 -5.03 -10.50 -19.46
CA ASP A 303 -4.38 -9.20 -19.59
C ASP A 303 -4.04 -8.64 -18.19
N PRO A 304 -3.07 -9.24 -17.47
CA PRO A 304 -2.68 -8.80 -16.13
C PRO A 304 -1.99 -7.43 -16.10
N HIS A 305 -1.75 -6.83 -17.27
CA HIS A 305 -1.08 -5.55 -17.45
C HIS A 305 -2.02 -4.47 -18.02
N GLU A 306 -3.32 -4.76 -18.13
CA GLU A 306 -4.37 -3.77 -18.43
C GLU A 306 -4.09 -2.96 -19.71
N LEU A 307 -3.71 -3.67 -20.77
CA LEU A 307 -3.28 -3.11 -22.06
C LEU A 307 -4.41 -3.01 -23.09
N ASP A 308 -5.43 -3.88 -23.02
CA ASP A 308 -6.53 -3.88 -23.98
C ASP A 308 -7.85 -3.55 -23.28
N ASN A 309 -8.25 -2.28 -23.36
CA ASN A 309 -9.54 -1.84 -22.84
C ASN A 309 -10.69 -2.49 -23.63
N LEU A 310 -11.45 -3.36 -22.96
CA LEU A 310 -12.58 -4.09 -23.52
C LEU A 310 -13.92 -3.34 -23.43
N ALA A 311 -13.97 -2.20 -22.73
CA ALA A 311 -15.20 -1.45 -22.54
C ALA A 311 -15.76 -0.93 -23.87
N GLY A 312 -17.07 -1.05 -24.08
CA GLY A 312 -17.77 -0.62 -25.29
C GLY A 312 -17.62 -1.53 -26.51
N LYS A 313 -16.86 -2.64 -26.42
CA LYS A 313 -16.78 -3.66 -27.48
C LYS A 313 -18.04 -4.54 -27.47
N GLU A 314 -18.66 -4.73 -28.64
CA GLU A 314 -19.95 -5.43 -28.76
C GLU A 314 -19.88 -6.87 -28.23
N GLU A 315 -18.77 -7.58 -28.47
CA GLU A 315 -18.58 -8.94 -27.97
C GLU A 315 -18.53 -9.06 -26.44
N PHE A 316 -18.25 -7.97 -25.71
CA PHE A 316 -18.14 -7.96 -24.24
C PHE A 316 -19.29 -7.23 -23.54
N ALA A 317 -20.31 -6.77 -24.28
CA ALA A 317 -21.40 -5.95 -23.73
C ALA A 317 -22.14 -6.60 -22.55
N ALA A 318 -22.29 -7.94 -22.55
CA ALA A 318 -22.92 -8.66 -21.45
C ALA A 318 -22.06 -8.66 -20.18
N VAL A 319 -20.74 -8.80 -20.32
CA VAL A 319 -19.78 -8.77 -19.21
C VAL A 319 -19.70 -7.36 -18.62
N GLU A 320 -19.61 -6.35 -19.49
CA GLU A 320 -19.60 -4.95 -19.06
C GLU A 320 -20.87 -4.58 -18.29
N GLN A 321 -22.04 -5.02 -18.76
CA GLN A 321 -23.31 -4.77 -18.08
C GLN A 321 -23.37 -5.45 -16.70
N ASP A 322 -22.85 -6.68 -16.57
CA ASP A 322 -22.77 -7.40 -15.29
C ASP A 322 -21.85 -6.67 -14.31
N LEU A 323 -20.62 -6.35 -14.72
CA LEU A 323 -19.65 -5.65 -13.88
C LEU A 323 -20.12 -4.25 -13.48
N ALA A 324 -20.79 -3.52 -14.36
CA ALA A 324 -21.39 -2.23 -14.02
C ALA A 324 -22.49 -2.35 -12.95
N GLN A 325 -23.26 -3.45 -12.94
CA GLN A 325 -24.24 -3.72 -11.89
C GLN A 325 -23.55 -4.07 -10.56
N ARG A 326 -22.50 -4.91 -10.59
CA ARG A 326 -21.70 -5.24 -9.40
C ARG A 326 -21.05 -3.99 -8.80
N LEU A 327 -20.48 -3.11 -9.64
CA LEU A 327 -19.95 -1.81 -9.22
C LEU A 327 -21.03 -0.94 -8.56
N THR A 328 -22.21 -0.84 -9.17
CA THR A 328 -23.32 -0.07 -8.58
C THR A 328 -23.75 -0.64 -7.23
N ALA A 329 -23.76 -1.97 -7.08
CA ALA A 329 -24.12 -2.63 -5.83
C ALA A 329 -23.10 -2.36 -4.72
N ILE A 330 -21.79 -2.48 -5.01
CA ILE A 330 -20.73 -2.24 -4.01
C ILE A 330 -20.60 -0.76 -3.65
N GLU A 331 -20.82 0.17 -4.59
CA GLU A 331 -20.85 1.61 -4.32
C GLU A 331 -21.99 2.01 -3.38
N ALA A 332 -23.16 1.39 -3.55
CA ALA A 332 -24.35 1.68 -2.74
C ALA A 332 -24.38 0.90 -1.41
N CYS A 333 -23.41 0.01 -1.20
CA CYS A 333 -23.44 -0.90 -0.09
C CYS A 333 -23.19 -0.16 1.23
N SER A 334 -24.08 -0.35 2.22
CA SER A 334 -23.85 0.07 3.60
C SER A 334 -24.43 -0.92 4.63
N GLY A 335 -23.76 -1.06 5.77
CA GLY A 335 -24.21 -1.88 6.90
C GLY A 335 -23.95 -3.38 6.73
N ASP A 336 -24.65 -4.20 7.52
CA ASP A 336 -24.38 -5.65 7.63
C ASP A 336 -24.60 -6.44 6.33
N ALA A 337 -25.35 -5.89 5.38
CA ALA A 337 -25.61 -6.52 4.08
C ALA A 337 -24.42 -6.46 3.11
N CYS A 338 -23.31 -5.83 3.51
CA CYS A 338 -22.11 -5.60 2.68
C CYS A 338 -20.92 -6.46 3.05
N ARG A 339 -21.10 -7.29 4.08
CA ARG A 339 -20.07 -8.16 4.61
C ARG A 339 -20.01 -9.47 3.86
#